data_AF-B0CPZ6-F1
#
_entry.id   AF-B0CPZ6-F1
#
_cell.length_a   1.000
_cell.length_b   1.000
_cell.length_c   1.000
_cell.angle_alpha   90.00
_cell.angle_beta   90.00
_cell.angle_gamma   90.00
#
_symmetry.space_group_name_H-M   'P 1'
#
loop_
_entity.id
_entity.type
_entity.pdbx_description
1 polymer ?
#
loop_
_entity_poly.entity_id
_entity_poly.type
_entity_poly.pdbx_seq_one_letter_code
_entity_poly.pdbx_strand_id
1 'polypeptide(L)'
;MDIGDDVPPKPRERLEIEDEDDKQERIRLILENLNSSSATTSSTRDSGLPRFDFGDRKTYEVPPPSELLSRVQAFLPQIADSNNALSQRAQEDPSSVDIEHIEEGTEGYIEMNLGLGVFENKTKRDSYDEEMSSD
;
A
#
# COMPACT_ATOMS: atom_id res chain seq x y z
N MET A 1 1.45 47.56 19.38
CA MET A 1 1.57 46.78 18.15
C MET A 1 2.16 45.46 18.60
N ASP A 2 1.39 44.54 19.20
CA ASP A 2 0.22 43.84 18.65
C ASP A 2 0.49 43.31 17.25
N ILE A 3 0.67 41.99 17.16
CA ILE A 3 -0.04 41.06 16.25
C ILE A 3 0.38 39.66 16.75
N GLY A 4 -0.54 39.04 17.49
CA GLY A 4 -0.49 37.60 17.73
C GLY A 4 -0.82 36.89 16.43
N ASP A 5 0.07 36.01 15.98
CA ASP A 5 -0.28 34.99 14.98
C ASP A 5 -1.13 33.92 15.66
N ASP A 6 -2.43 34.21 15.74
CA ASP A 6 -3.47 33.25 16.09
C ASP A 6 -3.68 32.31 14.90
N VAL A 7 -2.83 31.28 14.79
CA VAL A 7 -3.06 30.17 13.86
C VAL A 7 -4.14 29.30 14.48
N PRO A 8 -5.36 29.24 13.91
CA PRO A 8 -6.44 28.42 14.46
C PRO A 8 -5.99 26.95 14.49
N PRO A 9 -6.25 26.21 15.58
CA PRO A 9 -5.86 24.82 15.67
C PRO A 9 -6.49 24.04 14.53
N LYS A 10 -5.66 23.39 13.70
CA LYS A 10 -6.15 22.45 12.67
C LYS A 10 -7.09 21.45 13.34
N PRO A 11 -8.31 21.23 12.80
CA PRO A 11 -9.23 20.24 13.34
C PRO A 11 -8.55 18.88 13.30
N ARG A 12 -8.52 18.21 14.46
CA ARG A 12 -7.96 16.85 14.56
C ARG A 12 -8.94 15.91 13.88
N GLU A 13 -8.52 15.28 12.79
CA GLU A 13 -9.26 14.16 12.19
C GLU A 13 -9.36 13.06 13.25
N ARG A 14 -10.58 12.78 13.68
CA ARG A 14 -10.87 11.70 14.62
C ARG A 14 -10.95 10.42 13.81
N LEU A 15 -10.28 9.36 14.28
CA LEU A 15 -10.48 8.03 13.74
C LEU A 15 -11.96 7.67 13.95
N GLU A 16 -12.69 7.50 12.86
CA GLU A 16 -14.06 7.01 12.92
C GLU A 16 -14.01 5.59 13.44
N ILE A 17 -14.50 5.39 14.67
CA ILE A 17 -14.71 4.05 15.23
C ILE A 17 -16.07 3.61 14.68
N GLU A 18 -16.02 2.89 13.56
CA GLU A 18 -17.17 2.20 12.99
C GLU A 18 -17.42 0.95 13.84
N ASP A 19 -18.65 0.75 14.32
CA ASP A 19 -19.03 -0.48 15.01
C ASP A 19 -18.98 -1.66 14.01
N GLU A 20 -18.82 -2.89 14.51
CA GLU A 20 -18.59 -4.05 13.64
C GLU A 20 -19.76 -4.30 12.67
N ASP A 21 -20.98 -3.98 13.09
CA ASP A 21 -22.19 -4.09 12.28
C ASP A 21 -22.22 -3.06 11.13
N ASP A 22 -21.85 -1.81 11.40
CA ASP A 22 -21.78 -0.75 10.38
C ASP A 22 -20.73 -1.09 9.32
N LYS A 23 -19.59 -1.64 9.76
CA LYS A 23 -18.52 -2.12 8.88
C LYS A 23 -19.01 -3.26 7.99
N GLN A 24 -19.77 -4.20 8.54
CA GLN A 24 -20.34 -5.31 7.76
C GLN A 24 -21.31 -4.81 6.69
N GLU A 25 -22.18 -3.86 7.01
CA GLU A 25 -23.12 -3.26 6.05
C GLU A 25 -22.39 -2.49 4.95
N ARG A 26 -21.35 -1.73 5.28
CA ARG A 26 -20.53 -1.02 4.28
C ARG A 26 -19.85 -1.99 3.32
N ILE A 27 -19.24 -3.06 3.84
CA ILE A 27 -18.57 -4.08 3.02
C ILE A 27 -19.59 -4.79 2.12
N ARG A 28 -20.77 -5.12 2.64
CA ARG A 28 -21.85 -5.75 1.89
C ARG A 28 -22.31 -4.88 0.72
N LEU A 29 -22.53 -3.58 0.95
CA LEU A 29 -22.88 -2.60 -0.09
C LEU A 29 -21.82 -2.50 -1.19
N ILE A 30 -20.53 -2.50 -0.83
CA ILE A 30 -19.42 -2.47 -1.79
C ILE A 30 -19.43 -3.73 -2.67
N LEU A 31 -19.56 -4.92 -2.05
CA LEU A 31 -19.59 -6.20 -2.77
C LEU A 31 -20.81 -6.30 -3.71
N GLU A 32 -21.97 -5.80 -3.29
CA GLU A 32 -23.19 -5.76 -4.10
C GLU A 32 -23.05 -4.81 -5.31
N ASN A 33 -22.43 -3.65 -5.12
CA ASN A 33 -22.16 -2.69 -6.20
C ASN A 33 -21.15 -3.24 -7.23
N LEU A 34 -20.17 -4.03 -6.78
CA LEU A 34 -19.22 -4.73 -7.67
C LEU A 34 -19.92 -5.82 -8.49
N ASN A 35 -20.84 -6.57 -7.88
CA ASN A 35 -21.57 -7.64 -8.57
C ASN A 35 -22.53 -7.09 -9.65
N SER A 36 -23.21 -5.98 -9.36
CA SER A 36 -24.13 -5.31 -10.31
C SER A 36 -23.41 -4.56 -11.43
N SER A 37 -22.16 -4.13 -11.21
CA SER A 37 -21.30 -3.53 -12.25
C SER A 37 -20.83 -4.54 -13.31
N SER A 38 -20.94 -5.84 -13.04
CA SER A 38 -20.50 -6.92 -13.95
C SER A 38 -21.50 -7.21 -15.09
N ALA A 39 -22.76 -6.74 -14.98
CA ALA A 39 -23.81 -7.05 -15.95
C ALA A 39 -23.98 -6.02 -17.09
N THR A 40 -23.27 -4.88 -17.08
CA THR A 40 -23.60 -3.74 -17.97
C THR A 40 -22.41 -3.07 -18.66
N THR A 41 -21.31 -3.76 -18.94
CA THR A 41 -20.18 -3.16 -19.70
C THR A 41 -19.51 -4.11 -20.70
N SER A 42 -20.27 -4.61 -21.67
CA SER A 42 -19.70 -5.07 -22.93
C SER A 42 -19.32 -3.89 -23.84
N SER A 43 -18.32 -3.07 -23.46
CA SER A 43 -17.49 -2.26 -24.37
C SER A 43 -16.63 -1.21 -23.64
N THR A 44 -15.69 -1.67 -22.81
CA THR A 44 -14.32 -1.11 -22.63
C THR A 44 -13.70 -1.95 -21.53
N ARG A 45 -12.76 -2.83 -21.88
CA ARG A 45 -12.02 -3.63 -20.91
C ARG A 45 -11.17 -2.68 -20.07
N ASP A 46 -11.69 -2.24 -18.93
CA ASP A 46 -10.90 -1.69 -17.85
C ASP A 46 -10.85 -2.77 -16.76
N SER A 47 -10.08 -3.81 -17.05
CA SER A 47 -9.51 -4.64 -15.98
C SER A 47 -8.75 -3.69 -15.07
N GLY A 48 -9.07 -3.65 -13.77
CA GLY A 48 -8.49 -2.74 -12.76
C GLY A 48 -6.96 -2.79 -12.56
N LEU A 49 -6.21 -3.23 -13.57
CA LEU A 49 -4.82 -2.91 -13.75
C LEU A 49 -4.73 -1.44 -14.18
N PRO A 50 -3.93 -0.60 -13.49
CA PRO A 50 -3.65 0.73 -13.99
C PRO A 50 -3.10 0.62 -15.40
N ARG A 51 -3.86 1.12 -16.39
CA ARG A 51 -3.38 1.22 -17.76
C ARG A 51 -2.25 2.23 -17.75
N PHE A 52 -1.02 1.73 -17.66
CA PHE A 52 0.17 2.56 -17.66
C PHE A 52 0.28 3.20 -19.03
N ASP A 53 -0.14 4.46 -19.13
CA ASP A 53 0.17 5.27 -20.29
C ASP A 53 1.66 5.59 -20.23
N PHE A 54 2.44 4.82 -20.99
CA PHE A 54 3.88 5.02 -21.12
C PHE A 54 4.23 6.35 -21.81
N GLY A 55 3.22 7.14 -22.20
CA GLY A 55 3.38 8.44 -22.83
C GLY A 55 4.13 8.35 -24.15
N ASP A 56 4.79 9.44 -24.52
CA ASP A 56 5.61 9.53 -25.71
C ASP A 56 6.89 8.68 -25.55
N ARG A 57 6.96 7.53 -26.24
CA ARG A 57 8.08 6.58 -26.20
C ARG A 57 9.31 7.07 -26.98
N LYS A 58 9.59 8.38 -26.96
CA LYS A 58 10.80 8.94 -27.55
C LYS A 58 12.02 8.49 -26.75
N THR A 59 12.93 7.85 -27.45
CA THR A 59 14.23 7.43 -26.92
C THR A 59 15.33 8.31 -27.49
N TYR A 60 16.43 8.43 -26.75
CA TYR A 60 17.61 9.20 -27.15
C TYR A 60 18.80 8.25 -27.22
N GLU A 61 19.68 8.47 -28.19
CA GLU A 61 20.91 7.68 -28.31
C GLU A 61 21.79 7.92 -27.08
N VAL A 62 22.28 6.82 -26.50
CA VAL A 62 23.22 6.87 -25.39
C VAL A 62 24.64 6.87 -25.98
N PRO A 63 25.45 7.92 -25.79
CA PRO A 63 26.78 8.00 -26.38
C PRO A 63 27.73 6.93 -25.79
N PRO A 64 28.69 6.39 -26.56
CA PRO A 64 29.69 5.46 -26.05
C PRO A 64 30.72 6.16 -25.14
N PRO A 65 31.31 5.49 -24.13
CA PRO A 65 30.96 4.18 -23.58
C PRO A 65 30.01 4.34 -22.38
N SER A 66 28.82 3.74 -22.45
CA SER A 66 27.88 3.78 -21.34
C SER A 66 27.90 2.47 -20.56
N GLU A 67 28.37 2.55 -19.32
CA GLU A 67 28.26 1.49 -18.30
C GLU A 67 26.83 0.90 -18.24
N LEU A 68 25.83 1.72 -18.50
CA LEU A 68 24.42 1.32 -18.58
C LEU A 68 24.17 0.28 -19.69
N LEU A 69 24.66 0.49 -20.91
CA LEU A 69 24.47 -0.47 -22.01
C LEU A 69 25.19 -1.79 -21.70
N SER A 70 26.39 -1.73 -21.11
CA SER A 70 27.13 -2.92 -20.68
C SER A 70 26.38 -3.73 -19.63
N ARG A 71 25.77 -3.06 -18.64
CA ARG A 71 24.95 -3.71 -17.61
C ARG A 71 23.69 -4.34 -18.20
N VAL A 72 22.98 -3.64 -19.08
CA VAL A 72 21.79 -4.17 -19.75
C VAL A 72 22.16 -5.40 -20.58
N GLN A 73 23.25 -5.32 -21.34
CA GLN A 73 23.71 -6.42 -22.17
C GLN A 73 24.12 -7.66 -21.36
N ALA A 74 24.67 -7.48 -20.16
CA ALA A 74 24.97 -8.57 -19.24
C ALA A 74 23.73 -9.12 -18.51
N PHE A 75 22.72 -8.27 -18.25
CA PHE A 75 21.53 -8.62 -17.47
C PHE A 75 20.43 -9.32 -18.29
N LEU A 76 20.24 -8.92 -19.56
CA LEU A 76 19.18 -9.48 -20.40
C LEU A 76 19.31 -11.00 -20.67
N PRO A 77 20.51 -11.57 -20.82
CA PRO A 77 20.65 -13.03 -20.88
C PRO A 77 20.24 -13.72 -19.58
N GLN A 78 20.63 -13.17 -18.43
CA GLN A 78 20.33 -13.75 -17.12
C GLN A 78 18.84 -13.79 -16.82
N ILE A 79 18.11 -12.72 -17.18
CA ILE A 79 16.65 -12.70 -17.01
C ILE A 79 15.97 -13.68 -17.96
N ALA A 80 16.47 -13.85 -19.19
CA ALA A 80 15.95 -14.84 -20.13
C ALA A 80 16.14 -16.27 -19.60
N ASP A 81 17.33 -16.59 -19.09
CA ASP A 81 17.63 -17.89 -18.51
C ASP A 81 16.75 -18.18 -17.27
N SER A 82 16.56 -17.18 -16.41
CA SER A 82 15.66 -17.27 -15.25
C SER A 82 14.21 -17.55 -15.68
N ASN A 83 13.71 -16.83 -16.67
CA ASN A 83 12.35 -17.02 -17.20
C ASN A 83 12.17 -18.41 -17.82
N ASN A 84 13.19 -18.92 -18.51
CA ASN A 84 13.18 -20.27 -19.07
C ASN A 84 13.14 -21.33 -17.95
N ALA A 85 13.95 -21.16 -16.91
CA ALA A 85 13.96 -22.07 -15.75
C ALA A 85 12.63 -22.04 -14.97
N LEU A 86 11.98 -20.88 -14.86
CA LEU A 86 10.64 -20.77 -14.29
C LEU A 86 9.61 -21.48 -15.15
N SER A 87 9.69 -21.32 -16.47
CA SER A 87 8.77 -21.98 -17.42
C SER A 87 8.92 -23.50 -17.41
N GLN A 88 10.14 -24.02 -17.29
CA GLN A 88 10.39 -25.47 -17.15
C GLN A 88 9.82 -26.01 -15.84
N ARG A 89 10.09 -25.33 -14.71
CA ARG A 89 9.50 -25.69 -13.41
C ARG A 89 7.97 -25.68 -13.43
N ALA A 90 7.36 -24.70 -14.09
CA ALA A 90 5.91 -24.64 -14.23
C ALA A 90 5.32 -25.80 -15.08
N GLN A 91 6.09 -26.35 -16.03
CA GLN A 91 5.68 -27.51 -16.81
C GLN A 91 5.81 -28.82 -16.01
N GLU A 92 6.86 -28.95 -15.20
CA GLU A 92 7.10 -30.12 -14.36
C GLU A 92 6.16 -30.17 -13.16
N ASP A 93 6.00 -29.04 -12.46
CA ASP A 93 5.16 -28.86 -11.30
C ASP A 93 4.53 -27.45 -11.29
N PRO A 94 3.28 -27.31 -11.76
CA PRO A 94 2.55 -26.05 -11.74
C PRO A 94 2.38 -25.46 -10.33
N SER A 95 2.25 -26.30 -9.28
CA SER A 95 2.06 -25.83 -7.90
C SER A 95 3.34 -25.24 -7.29
N SER A 96 4.51 -25.60 -7.82
CA SER A 96 5.80 -25.02 -7.37
C SER A 96 6.00 -23.56 -7.79
N VAL A 97 5.27 -23.10 -8.80
CA VAL A 97 5.36 -21.74 -9.36
C VAL A 97 4.13 -20.91 -9.01
N ASP A 98 3.08 -21.55 -8.48
CA ASP A 98 1.89 -20.88 -7.97
C ASP A 98 2.19 -20.23 -6.62
N ILE A 99 2.13 -18.90 -6.60
CA ILE A 99 2.43 -18.08 -5.42
C ILE A 99 1.28 -18.14 -4.39
N GLU A 100 0.11 -18.64 -4.79
CA GLU A 100 -1.05 -18.84 -3.94
C GLU A 100 -1.12 -20.27 -3.38
N HIS A 101 -0.22 -21.16 -3.82
CA HIS A 101 -0.17 -22.53 -3.32
C HIS A 101 0.41 -22.56 -1.89
N ILE A 102 -0.44 -22.95 -0.94
CA ILE A 102 -0.07 -23.17 0.46
C ILE A 102 -0.09 -24.68 0.71
N GLU A 103 1.00 -25.24 1.23
CA GLU A 103 1.06 -26.67 1.56
C GLU A 103 -0.04 -27.05 2.56
N GLU A 104 -0.68 -28.20 2.33
CA GLU A 104 -1.80 -28.67 3.14
C GLU A 104 -1.37 -28.88 4.60
N GLY A 105 -1.93 -28.07 5.51
CA GLY A 105 -1.57 -28.05 6.94
C GLY A 105 -0.72 -26.86 7.38
N THR A 106 -0.34 -25.96 6.48
CA THR A 106 0.32 -24.70 6.84
C THR A 106 -0.73 -23.70 7.35
N GLU A 107 -0.60 -23.22 8.60
CA GLU A 107 -1.44 -22.13 9.10
C GLU A 107 -1.16 -20.84 8.32
N GLY A 108 -2.21 -20.21 7.79
CA GLY A 108 -2.11 -18.97 7.03
C GLY A 108 -1.84 -17.78 7.97
N TYR A 109 -0.58 -17.36 8.09
CA TYR A 109 -0.21 -16.17 8.84
C TYR A 109 -0.03 -14.97 7.91
N ILE A 110 -0.63 -13.82 8.27
CA ILE A 110 -0.38 -12.54 7.62
C ILE A 110 0.62 -11.77 8.50
N GLU A 111 1.89 -11.74 8.11
CA GLU A 111 2.90 -10.95 8.80
C GLU A 111 2.77 -9.46 8.41
N MET A 112 2.53 -8.59 9.40
CA MET A 112 2.48 -7.15 9.20
C MET A 112 3.55 -6.45 10.03
N ASN A 113 4.45 -5.72 9.37
CA ASN A 113 5.43 -4.87 10.03
C ASN A 113 4.80 -3.51 10.37
N LEU A 114 4.09 -3.42 11.50
CA LEU A 114 3.43 -2.19 11.95
C LEU A 114 4.37 -1.32 12.79
N GLY A 115 4.68 -0.11 12.31
CA GLY A 115 5.43 0.88 13.06
C GLY A 115 4.55 1.61 14.09
N LEU A 116 4.47 1.07 15.30
CA LEU A 116 3.74 1.71 16.40
C LEU A 116 4.63 2.75 17.11
N GLY A 117 4.32 4.03 16.93
CA GLY A 117 4.96 5.12 17.68
C GLY A 117 4.37 5.28 19.08
N VAL A 118 5.21 5.67 20.05
CA VAL A 118 4.74 6.04 21.40
C VAL A 118 4.11 7.44 21.37
N PHE A 119 2.82 7.51 21.70
CA PHE A 119 2.10 8.78 21.86
C PHE A 119 2.18 9.23 23.32
N GLU A 120 2.98 10.25 23.62
CA GLU A 120 3.07 10.83 24.97
C GLU A 120 1.88 11.77 25.24
N ASN A 121 0.98 11.35 26.13
CA ASN A 121 -0.09 12.21 26.63
C ASN A 121 0.45 13.14 27.71
N LYS A 122 0.77 14.39 27.34
CA LYS A 122 1.14 15.42 28.32
C LYS A 122 -0.11 15.84 29.11
N THR A 123 -0.33 15.20 30.26
CA THR A 123 -1.25 15.73 31.27
C THR A 123 -0.67 17.05 31.78
N LYS A 124 -1.27 18.17 31.38
CA LYS A 124 -1.08 19.44 32.08
C LYS A 124 -1.55 19.20 33.52
N ARG A 125 -0.60 19.19 34.46
CA ARG A 125 -0.92 19.33 35.88
C ARG A 125 -1.40 20.76 36.05
N ASP A 126 -2.69 20.92 36.29
CA ASP A 126 -3.24 22.18 36.73
C ASP A 126 -2.60 22.54 38.07
N SER A 127 -1.90 23.68 38.06
CA SER A 127 -1.40 24.36 39.24
C SER A 127 -2.58 24.88 40.05
N TYR A 128 -2.87 24.26 41.19
CA TYR A 128 -3.61 24.90 42.27
C TYR A 128 -2.62 25.27 43.36
N ASP A 129 -2.32 26.55 43.35
CA ASP A 129 -1.64 27.33 44.36
C ASP A 129 -2.64 27.53 45.52
N GLU A 130 -2.52 26.73 46.59
CA GLU A 130 -3.13 27.03 47.88
C GLU A 130 -2.01 27.13 48.92
N GLU A 131 -1.45 28.34 48.98
CA GLU A 131 -0.70 28.96 50.06
C GLU A 131 -1.21 28.51 51.46
N MET A 132 -0.52 27.52 52.05
CA MET A 132 -0.55 27.23 53.47
C MET A 132 0.59 27.99 54.16
N SER A 133 0.29 29.14 54.78
CA SER A 133 1.12 29.79 55.81
C SER A 133 0.20 30.60 56.76
N SER A 134 -0.22 29.99 57.87
CA SER A 134 0.24 30.20 59.27
C SER A 134 -0.27 31.46 59.99
N ASP A 135 -1.21 31.31 60.94
CA ASP A 135 -1.02 31.37 62.41
C ASP A 135 -2.22 30.69 63.10
#